data_AF-A0A154VCH3-F1
#
_entry.id   AF-A0A154VCH3-F1
#
_cell.length_a   1.000
_cell.length_b   1.000
_cell.length_c   1.000
_cell.angle_alpha   90.00
_cell.angle_beta   90.00
_cell.angle_gamma   90.00
#
_symmetry.space_group_name_H-M   'P 1'
#
loop_
_entity.id
_entity.type
_entity.pdbx_description
1 polymer ?
#
loop_
_entity_poly.entity_id
_entity_poly.type
_entity_poly.pdbx_seq_one_letter_code
_entity_poly.pdbx_strand_id
1 'polypeptide(L)'
;MMIAMIITLSRTYLQQIGLIAALVPALAGASHAQTEHTAPIADLAAELRQFGDIELSIFDGRDDFLRQIDAALGLGAIKDPDQTFARLPRSPFTVTGRKGDTALPTCRIFIPAKVIPDSSIEIFAELMRNWFGTRLHYASTAELTFRWLIFHEVRHCQPDHFGGDALKDHRDEHEADLFAFQELANTQNRSQLATDIIAFRIITSALIAEPSHMTGLSLKRALAGTEQIAPPPAKMEMAAFRTVREMIGQRAKSIATAVTPTNRELIRAITELRNEVDHTTARTGDPMIAEILIALDNAIAHFSPGLHQSVATIREN
;
A
#
# COMPACT_ATOMS: atom_id res chain seq x y z
N MET A 1 -39.28 63.51 -38.23
CA MET A 1 -38.58 63.86 -39.48
C MET A 1 -37.34 63.00 -39.57
N MET A 2 -37.06 62.39 -40.71
CA MET A 2 -35.98 61.41 -40.92
C MET A 2 -36.07 60.14 -40.04
N ILE A 3 -35.36 59.05 -40.36
CA ILE A 3 -35.33 58.22 -41.59
C ILE A 3 -34.56 56.94 -41.21
N ALA A 4 -34.90 55.79 -41.79
CA ALA A 4 -34.13 54.56 -41.57
C ALA A 4 -32.86 54.54 -42.45
N MET A 5 -31.91 53.65 -42.17
CA MET A 5 -31.62 52.48 -43.02
C MET A 5 -30.24 51.88 -42.71
N ILE A 6 -30.13 50.57 -42.89
CA ILE A 6 -28.88 49.80 -42.86
C ILE A 6 -28.12 50.01 -44.18
N ILE A 7 -26.78 50.10 -44.16
CA ILE A 7 -25.88 49.43 -45.14
C ILE A 7 -24.39 49.48 -44.70
N THR A 8 -23.92 48.28 -44.37
CA THR A 8 -22.65 47.60 -44.71
C THR A 8 -21.46 48.31 -45.40
N LEU A 9 -20.26 47.96 -44.89
CA LEU A 9 -19.01 47.56 -45.60
C LEU A 9 -18.12 48.56 -46.38
N SER A 10 -16.88 48.72 -45.90
CA SER A 10 -15.60 48.65 -46.66
C SER A 10 -14.43 48.51 -45.65
N ARG A 11 -13.56 47.48 -45.73
CA ARG A 11 -12.27 47.39 -46.48
C ARG A 11 -11.23 48.46 -46.02
N THR A 12 -9.94 48.19 -45.79
CA THR A 12 -8.97 47.09 -46.12
C THR A 12 -7.63 47.39 -45.41
N TYR A 13 -6.66 46.51 -45.09
CA TYR A 13 -6.49 45.03 -45.03
C TYR A 13 -5.08 44.73 -44.41
N LEU A 14 -4.84 43.57 -43.76
CA LEU A 14 -3.58 43.18 -43.06
C LEU A 14 -3.25 44.09 -41.84
N GLN A 15 -2.58 43.70 -40.74
CA GLN A 15 -1.92 42.47 -40.26
C GLN A 15 -1.86 42.54 -38.69
N GLN A 16 -1.53 41.55 -37.86
CA GLN A 16 -0.99 40.19 -38.06
C GLN A 16 -1.46 39.19 -36.95
N ILE A 17 -0.53 38.55 -36.23
CA ILE A 17 -0.64 37.46 -35.23
C ILE A 17 -0.50 38.08 -33.81
N GLY A 18 -1.16 37.60 -32.74
CA GLY A 18 -2.16 36.52 -32.64
C GLY A 18 -2.50 36.15 -31.18
N LEU A 19 -3.51 35.27 -31.03
CA LEU A 19 -4.03 34.62 -29.81
C LEU A 19 -4.39 35.50 -28.58
N ILE A 20 -5.70 35.57 -28.30
CA ILE A 20 -6.22 35.85 -26.96
C ILE A 20 -6.06 34.57 -26.12
N ALA A 21 -5.17 34.59 -25.13
CA ALA A 21 -5.18 33.62 -24.04
C ALA A 21 -6.20 34.08 -22.99
N ALA A 22 -7.28 33.32 -22.78
CA ALA A 22 -8.27 33.65 -21.78
C ALA A 22 -7.69 33.48 -20.36
N LEU A 23 -7.92 34.47 -19.49
CA LEU A 23 -7.61 34.36 -18.07
C LEU A 23 -8.60 33.38 -17.40
N VAL A 24 -8.29 32.09 -17.45
CA VAL A 24 -8.88 31.12 -16.52
C VAL A 24 -8.22 31.33 -15.16
N PRO A 25 -8.96 31.65 -14.09
CA PRO A 25 -8.38 31.73 -12.76
C PRO A 25 -7.89 30.35 -12.36
N ALA A 26 -6.57 30.19 -12.26
CA ALA A 26 -5.98 28.95 -11.78
C ALA A 26 -6.42 28.74 -10.33
N LEU A 27 -7.28 27.73 -10.11
CA LEU A 27 -7.46 27.13 -8.80
C LEU A 27 -6.16 26.41 -8.45
N ALA A 28 -5.19 27.18 -7.96
CA ALA A 28 -4.02 26.67 -7.27
C ALA A 28 -4.53 25.95 -6.01
N GLY A 29 -4.79 24.65 -6.14
CA GLY A 29 -5.17 23.80 -5.03
C GLY A 29 -4.08 23.90 -3.98
N ALA A 30 -4.38 24.59 -2.88
CA ALA A 30 -3.46 24.72 -1.78
C ALA A 30 -3.32 23.35 -1.12
N SER A 31 -2.32 22.58 -1.56
CA SER A 31 -1.84 21.40 -0.85
C SER A 31 -1.37 21.84 0.52
N HIS A 32 -2.29 21.81 1.48
CA HIS A 32 -1.99 22.02 2.88
C HIS A 32 -1.16 20.81 3.32
N ALA A 33 0.16 20.94 3.23
CA ALA A 33 1.09 20.09 3.93
C ALA A 33 0.91 20.38 5.43
N GLN A 34 -0.14 19.80 6.02
CA GLN A 34 -0.34 19.76 7.45
C GLN A 34 0.79 18.89 8.00
N THR A 35 1.80 19.53 8.54
CA THR A 35 2.67 18.91 9.54
C THR A 35 1.82 18.67 10.78
N GLU A 36 1.11 17.54 10.80
CA GLU A 36 0.65 16.94 12.05
C GLU A 36 1.87 16.77 12.97
N HIS A 37 1.67 16.92 14.28
CA HIS A 37 2.76 16.68 15.23
C HIS A 37 2.94 15.18 15.39
N THR A 38 4.02 14.65 14.81
CA THR A 38 4.41 13.26 14.99
C THR A 38 4.58 12.93 16.47
N ALA A 39 3.83 11.96 16.95
CA ALA A 39 4.05 11.40 18.28
C ALA A 39 5.39 10.63 18.26
N PRO A 40 6.39 10.97 19.10
CA PRO A 40 7.63 10.23 19.17
C PRO A 40 7.39 8.74 19.46
N ILE A 41 8.28 7.86 18.99
CA ILE A 41 8.14 6.40 19.21
C ILE A 41 8.10 6.03 20.71
N ALA A 42 8.64 6.89 21.59
CA ALA A 42 8.51 6.75 23.05
C ALA A 42 7.05 6.87 23.55
N ASP A 43 6.25 7.76 22.95
CA ASP A 43 4.84 7.95 23.31
C ASP A 43 3.99 6.79 22.79
N LEU A 44 4.28 6.33 21.56
CA LEU A 44 3.69 5.10 21.01
C LEU A 44 4.03 3.89 21.89
N ALA A 45 5.29 3.72 22.32
CA ALA A 45 5.69 2.64 23.23
C ALA A 45 5.04 2.73 24.62
N ALA A 46 4.56 3.91 25.05
CA ALA A 46 3.77 4.06 26.26
C ALA A 46 2.30 3.67 26.03
N GLU A 47 1.72 4.06 24.90
CA GLU A 47 0.36 3.74 24.46
C GLU A 47 0.13 2.22 24.34
N LEU A 48 1.05 1.50 23.70
CA LEU A 48 0.88 0.06 23.41
C LEU A 48 0.83 -0.84 24.67
N ARG A 49 1.23 -0.34 25.83
CA ARG A 49 1.20 -1.10 27.10
C ARG A 49 -0.21 -1.51 27.53
N GLN A 50 -1.25 -0.88 27.00
CA GLN A 50 -2.62 -1.31 27.24
C GLN A 50 -2.95 -2.69 26.63
N PHE A 51 -2.14 -3.16 25.67
CA PHE A 51 -2.31 -4.45 25.00
C PHE A 51 -1.40 -5.56 25.53
N GLY A 52 -0.42 -5.25 26.39
CA GLY A 52 0.47 -6.23 27.03
C GLY A 52 1.87 -5.69 27.34
N ASP A 53 2.78 -6.58 27.73
CA ASP A 53 4.22 -6.27 27.84
C ASP A 53 4.85 -6.29 26.44
N ILE A 54 4.85 -5.13 25.79
CA ILE A 54 5.29 -4.93 24.40
C ILE A 54 6.46 -3.93 24.37
N GLU A 55 7.57 -4.36 23.77
CA GLU A 55 8.78 -3.57 23.55
C GLU A 55 8.90 -3.22 22.05
N LEU A 56 9.13 -1.94 21.73
CA LEU A 56 9.47 -1.48 20.38
C LEU A 56 10.99 -1.40 20.23
N SER A 57 11.56 -2.21 19.35
CA SER A 57 13.01 -2.35 19.15
C SER A 57 13.42 -1.82 17.76
N ILE A 58 13.97 -0.61 17.69
CA ILE A 58 14.46 -0.03 16.43
C ILE A 58 15.85 -0.61 16.11
N PHE A 59 16.08 -1.05 14.86
CA PHE A 59 17.39 -1.54 14.41
C PHE A 59 17.92 -0.82 13.16
N ASP A 60 19.23 -0.57 13.09
CA ASP A 60 19.90 -0.11 11.86
C ASP A 60 20.96 -1.11 11.35
N GLY A 61 20.76 -1.60 10.12
CA GLY A 61 21.64 -2.57 9.49
C GLY A 61 21.58 -3.99 10.07
N ARG A 62 22.49 -4.86 9.59
CA ARG A 62 22.51 -6.30 9.94
C ARG A 62 23.03 -6.54 11.36
N ASP A 63 24.09 -5.86 11.73
CA ASP A 63 24.86 -6.21 12.93
C ASP A 63 24.13 -5.79 14.20
N ASP A 64 23.38 -4.68 14.15
CA ASP A 64 22.45 -4.27 15.20
C ASP A 64 21.27 -5.22 15.30
N PHE A 65 20.60 -5.53 14.18
CA PHE A 65 19.52 -6.51 14.11
C PHE A 65 19.90 -7.85 14.75
N LEU A 66 21.03 -8.44 14.33
CA LEU A 66 21.49 -9.73 14.85
C LEU A 66 21.81 -9.67 16.34
N ARG A 67 22.42 -8.58 16.82
CA ARG A 67 22.69 -8.32 18.23
C ARG A 67 21.41 -8.25 19.06
N GLN A 68 20.38 -7.54 18.59
CA GLN A 68 19.12 -7.42 19.32
C GLN A 68 18.33 -8.75 19.31
N ILE A 69 18.36 -9.49 18.21
CA ILE A 69 17.78 -10.85 18.12
C ILE A 69 18.52 -11.84 19.05
N ASP A 70 19.85 -11.74 19.18
CA ASP A 70 20.61 -12.57 20.13
C ASP A 70 20.26 -12.26 21.59
N ALA A 71 20.08 -10.97 21.92
CA ALA A 71 19.62 -10.56 23.25
C ALA A 71 18.20 -11.07 23.56
N ALA A 72 17.27 -10.94 22.61
CA ALA A 72 15.86 -11.31 22.77
C ALA A 72 15.62 -12.83 22.77
N LEU A 73 16.13 -13.53 21.76
CA LEU A 73 15.92 -14.97 21.53
C LEU A 73 17.16 -15.79 21.88
N GLY A 74 18.33 -15.32 21.48
CA GLY A 74 19.56 -16.10 21.36
C GLY A 74 19.63 -16.74 19.98
N LEU A 75 20.62 -16.36 19.17
CA LEU A 75 20.78 -16.83 17.79
C LEU A 75 20.99 -18.36 17.73
N GLY A 76 21.52 -18.97 18.79
CA GLY A 76 21.63 -20.43 18.92
C GLY A 76 20.30 -21.19 19.05
N ALA A 77 19.18 -20.49 19.28
CA ALA A 77 17.83 -21.07 19.20
C ALA A 77 17.23 -20.99 17.78
N ILE A 78 17.87 -20.24 16.88
CA ILE A 78 17.42 -20.03 15.50
C ILE A 78 18.22 -20.97 14.59
N LYS A 79 17.53 -21.73 13.75
CA LYS A 79 18.20 -22.57 12.77
C LYS A 79 18.85 -21.71 11.68
N ASP A 80 20.13 -21.96 11.43
CA ASP A 80 20.94 -21.36 10.36
C ASP A 80 20.76 -19.82 10.27
N PRO A 81 21.05 -19.06 11.34
CA PRO A 81 20.62 -17.67 11.49
C PRO A 81 21.17 -16.75 10.39
N ASP A 82 22.39 -17.01 9.90
CA ASP A 82 22.97 -16.25 8.79
C ASP A 82 22.18 -16.39 7.48
N GLN A 83 21.61 -17.58 7.22
CA GLN A 83 20.73 -17.84 6.08
C GLN A 83 19.32 -17.28 6.33
N THR A 84 18.75 -17.54 7.51
CA THR A 84 17.43 -17.06 7.92
C THR A 84 17.33 -15.54 7.83
N PHE A 85 18.38 -14.82 8.22
CA PHE A 85 18.47 -13.37 8.14
C PHE A 85 19.35 -12.86 6.99
N ALA A 86 19.61 -13.67 5.95
CA ALA A 86 20.40 -13.26 4.77
C ALA A 86 19.78 -12.05 4.04
N ARG A 87 18.48 -11.80 4.25
CA ARG A 87 17.81 -10.53 3.98
C ARG A 87 17.13 -10.08 5.27
N LEU A 88 17.26 -8.80 5.61
CA LEU A 88 16.58 -8.23 6.77
C LEU A 88 15.10 -7.97 6.44
N PRO A 89 14.20 -8.04 7.43
CA PRO A 89 12.85 -7.51 7.33
C PRO A 89 12.85 -6.03 6.88
N ARG A 90 11.85 -5.65 6.09
CA ARG A 90 11.69 -4.27 5.56
C ARG A 90 10.51 -3.52 6.18
N SER A 91 9.54 -4.24 6.70
CA SER A 91 8.47 -3.76 7.58
C SER A 91 8.90 -3.87 9.04
N PRO A 92 8.13 -3.26 9.96
CA PRO A 92 7.94 -3.83 11.29
C PRO A 92 7.65 -5.34 11.22
N PHE A 93 8.02 -6.08 12.26
CA PHE A 93 7.62 -7.48 12.44
C PHE A 93 7.67 -7.88 13.92
N THR A 94 6.74 -8.73 14.34
CA THR A 94 6.64 -9.24 15.70
C THR A 94 7.50 -10.48 15.94
N VAL A 95 8.10 -10.52 17.14
CA VAL A 95 8.74 -11.70 17.74
C VAL A 95 7.97 -12.06 19.01
N THR A 96 7.05 -13.01 18.87
CA THR A 96 6.50 -13.83 19.96
C THR A 96 7.16 -15.22 19.96
N GLY A 97 6.97 -16.00 21.03
CA GLY A 97 7.40 -17.40 21.08
C GLY A 97 8.05 -17.78 22.40
N ARG A 98 9.09 -18.64 22.32
CA ARG A 98 9.73 -19.27 23.47
C ARG A 98 11.25 -19.28 23.34
N LYS A 99 11.93 -19.26 24.50
CA LYS A 99 13.36 -19.56 24.64
C LYS A 99 13.48 -20.95 25.28
N GLY A 100 13.62 -21.98 24.44
CA GLY A 100 13.39 -23.36 24.87
C GLY A 100 11.89 -23.58 25.14
N ASP A 101 11.54 -24.18 26.28
CA ASP A 101 10.15 -24.38 26.68
C ASP A 101 9.48 -23.13 27.29
N THR A 102 10.27 -22.14 27.73
CA THR A 102 9.77 -20.95 28.42
C THR A 102 9.28 -19.91 27.44
N ALA A 103 8.01 -19.49 27.55
CA ALA A 103 7.47 -18.35 26.80
C ALA A 103 8.25 -17.06 27.12
N LEU A 104 8.47 -16.24 26.09
CA LEU A 104 9.07 -14.92 26.27
C LEU A 104 8.09 -14.06 27.10
N PRO A 105 8.54 -13.38 28.17
CA PRO A 105 7.64 -12.58 29.01
C PRO A 105 7.17 -11.29 28.31
N THR A 106 8.01 -10.77 27.42
CA THR A 106 7.83 -9.52 26.67
C THR A 106 7.75 -9.83 25.19
N CYS A 107 6.71 -9.35 24.51
CA CYS A 107 6.64 -9.33 23.05
C CYS A 107 7.57 -8.24 22.50
N ARG A 108 8.26 -8.50 21.38
CA ARG A 108 9.09 -7.48 20.71
C ARG A 108 8.62 -7.22 19.29
N ILE A 109 8.39 -5.95 18.99
CA ILE A 109 8.10 -5.47 17.64
C ILE A 109 9.37 -4.79 17.12
N PHE A 110 10.01 -5.41 16.15
CA PHE A 110 11.27 -4.95 15.59
C PHE A 110 11.01 -4.03 14.40
N ILE A 111 11.55 -2.81 14.44
CA ILE A 111 11.28 -1.75 13.45
C ILE A 111 12.59 -1.36 12.74
N PRO A 112 12.70 -1.51 11.41
CA PRO A 112 13.86 -0.99 10.69
C PRO A 112 13.93 0.55 10.80
N ALA A 113 15.11 1.10 11.11
CA ALA A 113 15.32 2.55 11.25
C ALA A 113 15.01 3.38 9.98
N LYS A 114 14.79 2.72 8.84
CA LYS A 114 14.39 3.32 7.56
C LYS A 114 12.87 3.46 7.36
N VAL A 115 12.06 2.97 8.30
CA VAL A 115 10.59 3.02 8.23
C VAL A 115 9.96 3.61 9.51
N ILE A 116 10.70 4.49 10.19
CA ILE A 116 10.17 5.35 11.26
C ILE A 116 9.78 6.73 10.70
N PRO A 117 8.79 7.45 11.28
CA PRO A 117 8.35 8.76 10.77
C PRO A 117 9.48 9.79 10.65
N ASP A 118 10.41 9.81 11.59
CA ASP A 118 11.53 10.76 11.64
C ASP A 118 12.64 10.47 10.60
N SER A 119 12.58 9.35 9.88
CA SER A 119 13.64 8.90 8.96
C SER A 119 13.77 9.71 7.67
N SER A 120 12.82 10.62 7.39
CA SER A 120 12.61 11.33 6.11
C SER A 120 12.28 10.45 4.89
N ILE A 121 12.21 9.13 5.08
CA ILE A 121 11.81 8.15 4.07
C ILE A 121 10.28 7.98 4.14
N GLU A 122 9.62 7.94 3.00
CA GLU A 122 8.20 7.59 2.93
C GLU A 122 8.07 6.06 3.08
N ILE A 123 7.37 5.64 4.13
CA ILE A 123 7.29 4.28 4.65
C ILE A 123 6.58 3.35 3.68
N PHE A 124 5.41 3.72 3.15
CA PHE A 124 4.70 2.86 2.20
C PHE A 124 5.43 2.78 0.86
N ALA A 125 6.06 3.85 0.40
CA ALA A 125 6.96 3.84 -0.76
C ALA A 125 8.10 2.84 -0.57
N GLU A 126 8.84 2.89 0.55
CA GLU A 126 9.95 1.96 0.80
C GLU A 126 9.48 0.50 0.87
N LEU A 127 8.38 0.21 1.57
CA LEU A 127 7.76 -1.12 1.60
C LEU A 127 7.40 -1.60 0.19
N MET A 128 6.75 -0.74 -0.61
CA MET A 128 6.43 -0.96 -2.02
C MET A 128 7.63 -0.72 -2.98
N ARG A 129 8.87 -0.81 -2.46
CA ARG A 129 10.13 -0.83 -3.24
C ARG A 129 10.40 0.42 -4.08
N ASN A 130 9.79 1.54 -3.68
CA ASN A 130 9.74 2.82 -4.39
C ASN A 130 9.20 2.68 -5.83
N TRP A 131 8.40 1.66 -6.11
CA TRP A 131 7.87 1.38 -7.45
C TRP A 131 6.98 2.50 -7.99
N PHE A 132 6.29 3.20 -7.09
CA PHE A 132 5.33 4.24 -7.41
C PHE A 132 5.89 5.66 -7.18
N GLY A 133 7.20 5.76 -6.93
CA GLY A 133 7.89 6.97 -6.47
C GLY A 133 8.43 6.82 -5.04
N THR A 134 9.16 7.84 -4.57
CA THR A 134 9.70 7.94 -3.19
C THR A 134 8.82 8.80 -2.27
N ARG A 135 7.65 9.24 -2.76
CA ARG A 135 6.59 9.94 -2.04
C ARG A 135 5.27 9.52 -2.66
N LEU A 136 4.28 9.23 -1.81
CA LEU A 136 2.95 8.81 -2.23
C LEU A 136 1.89 9.86 -1.84
N HIS A 137 0.74 9.78 -2.50
CA HIS A 137 -0.47 10.51 -2.15
C HIS A 137 -1.32 9.65 -1.20
N TYR A 138 -1.85 10.27 -0.13
CA TYR A 138 -2.63 9.60 0.92
C TYR A 138 -4.04 10.15 0.97
N ALA A 139 -5.01 9.33 1.39
CA ALA A 139 -6.33 9.81 1.79
C ALA A 139 -6.31 10.32 3.23
N SER A 140 -5.57 9.65 4.12
CA SER A 140 -5.26 10.06 5.50
C SER A 140 -3.84 10.63 5.56
N THR A 141 -2.98 10.16 6.47
CA THR A 141 -1.58 10.61 6.60
C THR A 141 -0.61 9.44 6.78
N ALA A 142 0.64 9.64 6.35
CA ALA A 142 1.70 8.64 6.44
C ALA A 142 1.92 8.17 7.89
N GLU A 143 1.82 9.07 8.87
CA GLU A 143 1.89 8.75 10.30
C GLU A 143 0.78 7.78 10.72
N LEU A 144 -0.48 8.03 10.32
CA LEU A 144 -1.59 7.16 10.66
C LEU A 144 -1.41 5.75 10.05
N THR A 145 -0.84 5.67 8.84
CA THR A 145 -0.52 4.38 8.23
C THR A 145 0.70 3.68 8.82
N PHE A 146 1.68 4.42 9.35
CA PHE A 146 2.75 3.85 10.18
C PHE A 146 2.20 3.30 11.49
N ARG A 147 1.35 4.06 12.19
CA ARG A 147 0.67 3.60 13.41
C ARG A 147 -0.15 2.34 13.13
N TRP A 148 -0.82 2.24 11.98
CA TRP A 148 -1.52 1.01 11.56
C TRP A 148 -0.58 -0.20 11.42
N LEU A 149 0.61 -0.05 10.81
CA LEU A 149 1.61 -1.13 10.78
C LEU A 149 2.00 -1.58 12.19
N ILE A 150 2.26 -0.65 13.11
CA ILE A 150 2.65 -1.01 14.49
C ILE A 150 1.49 -1.67 15.26
N PHE A 151 0.25 -1.19 15.10
CA PHE A 151 -0.92 -1.81 15.72
C PHE A 151 -1.26 -3.18 15.10
N HIS A 152 -0.90 -3.44 13.85
CA HIS A 152 -1.01 -4.76 13.23
C HIS A 152 -0.06 -5.75 13.93
N GLU A 153 1.21 -5.36 14.11
CA GLU A 153 2.18 -6.15 14.89
C GLU A 153 1.75 -6.37 16.36
N VAL A 154 1.06 -5.41 16.97
CA VAL A 154 0.49 -5.53 18.34
C VAL A 154 -0.58 -6.62 18.44
N ARG A 155 -1.38 -6.88 17.40
CA ARG A 155 -2.28 -8.05 17.41
C ARG A 155 -1.49 -9.35 17.41
N HIS A 156 -0.37 -9.42 16.67
CA HIS A 156 0.53 -10.58 16.67
C HIS A 156 1.30 -10.79 17.98
N CYS A 157 1.25 -9.83 18.93
CA CYS A 157 1.70 -10.05 20.31
C CYS A 157 0.72 -10.88 21.17
N GLN A 158 -0.52 -11.10 20.71
CA GLN A 158 -1.56 -11.76 21.49
C GLN A 158 -1.46 -13.30 21.39
N PRO A 159 -1.78 -14.06 22.46
CA PRO A 159 -1.41 -15.47 22.58
C PRO A 159 -2.15 -16.44 21.64
N ASP A 160 -3.19 -15.99 20.96
CA ASP A 160 -3.92 -16.72 19.92
C ASP A 160 -3.34 -16.48 18.50
N HIS A 161 -2.61 -15.38 18.28
CA HIS A 161 -1.80 -15.13 17.08
C HIS A 161 -0.41 -15.76 17.21
N PHE A 162 -0.39 -17.08 17.32
CA PHE A 162 0.83 -17.88 17.14
C PHE A 162 0.74 -18.67 15.84
N GLY A 163 1.82 -18.61 15.04
CA GLY A 163 1.84 -19.14 13.66
C GLY A 163 1.51 -20.63 13.54
N GLY A 164 0.95 -21.03 12.39
CA GLY A 164 0.43 -22.38 12.17
C GLY A 164 0.62 -22.87 10.75
N ASP A 165 -0.50 -23.04 10.02
CA ASP A 165 -0.48 -23.27 8.58
C ASP A 165 -0.85 -21.97 7.85
N ALA A 166 -0.56 -21.90 6.54
CA ALA A 166 -0.83 -20.72 5.72
C ALA A 166 -2.32 -20.32 5.62
N LEU A 167 -3.25 -21.09 6.19
CA LEU A 167 -4.65 -20.70 6.36
C LEU A 167 -4.90 -20.06 7.72
N LYS A 168 -4.24 -20.53 8.78
CA LYS A 168 -4.20 -19.82 10.07
C LYS A 168 -3.51 -18.47 9.88
N ASP A 169 -2.29 -18.48 9.35
CA ASP A 169 -1.49 -17.27 9.17
C ASP A 169 -2.23 -16.22 8.32
N HIS A 170 -2.96 -16.63 7.27
CA HIS A 170 -3.80 -15.74 6.46
C HIS A 170 -4.97 -15.10 7.24
N ARG A 171 -5.55 -15.82 8.20
CA ARG A 171 -6.57 -15.25 9.10
C ARG A 171 -5.94 -14.34 10.14
N ASP A 172 -4.82 -14.73 10.74
CA ASP A 172 -4.08 -13.91 11.69
C ASP A 172 -3.68 -12.56 11.04
N GLU A 173 -3.16 -12.56 9.82
CA GLU A 173 -2.87 -11.33 9.06
C GLU A 173 -4.11 -10.44 8.87
N HIS A 174 -5.24 -11.04 8.49
CA HIS A 174 -6.50 -10.32 8.26
C HIS A 174 -7.11 -9.77 9.57
N GLU A 175 -7.03 -10.54 10.66
CA GLU A 175 -7.46 -10.11 11.99
C GLU A 175 -6.57 -8.98 12.54
N ALA A 176 -5.26 -9.02 12.28
CA ALA A 176 -4.33 -7.97 12.64
C ALA A 176 -4.56 -6.67 11.83
N ASP A 177 -4.81 -6.78 10.52
CA ASP A 177 -5.23 -5.65 9.68
C ASP A 177 -6.52 -4.98 10.21
N LEU A 178 -7.51 -5.79 10.61
CA LEU A 178 -8.80 -5.33 11.13
C LEU A 178 -8.73 -4.78 12.55
N PHE A 179 -7.91 -5.37 13.44
CA PHE A 179 -7.66 -4.86 14.78
C PHE A 179 -7.01 -3.46 14.71
N ALA A 180 -5.93 -3.34 13.93
CA ALA A 180 -5.20 -2.09 13.79
C ALA A 180 -6.07 -0.97 13.19
N PHE A 181 -6.99 -1.31 12.28
CA PHE A 181 -7.99 -0.38 11.79
C PHE A 181 -9.02 0.00 12.87
N GLN A 182 -9.50 -0.94 13.69
CA GLN A 182 -10.51 -0.66 14.73
C GLN A 182 -9.99 0.27 15.82
N GLU A 183 -8.74 0.10 16.27
CA GLU A 183 -8.13 0.94 17.31
C GLU A 183 -7.84 2.38 16.82
N LEU A 184 -7.54 2.57 15.53
CA LEU A 184 -7.10 3.86 14.97
C LEU A 184 -8.18 4.64 14.20
N ALA A 185 -9.28 4.00 13.79
CA ALA A 185 -10.30 4.59 12.93
C ALA A 185 -11.45 5.29 13.69
N ASN A 186 -11.38 6.61 13.78
CA ASN A 186 -12.40 7.50 14.34
C ASN A 186 -13.34 8.08 13.26
N THR A 187 -14.37 8.83 13.68
CA THR A 187 -15.38 9.40 12.75
C THR A 187 -14.80 10.35 11.70
N GLN A 188 -13.65 10.99 11.95
CA GLN A 188 -12.98 11.85 10.98
C GLN A 188 -12.18 11.05 9.94
N ASN A 189 -11.34 10.11 10.38
CA ASN A 189 -10.33 9.46 9.52
C ASN A 189 -10.76 8.10 8.93
N ARG A 190 -11.87 7.48 9.38
CA ARG A 190 -12.19 6.07 9.09
C ARG A 190 -12.22 5.69 7.60
N SER A 191 -12.85 6.52 6.76
CA SER A 191 -12.94 6.26 5.31
C SER A 191 -11.60 6.47 4.59
N GLN A 192 -10.83 7.46 5.04
CA GLN A 192 -9.51 7.79 4.52
C GLN A 192 -8.50 6.68 4.83
N LEU A 193 -8.40 6.30 6.11
CA LEU A 193 -7.54 5.22 6.56
C LEU A 193 -7.90 3.88 5.91
N ALA A 194 -9.20 3.59 5.72
CA ALA A 194 -9.64 2.40 4.98
C ALA A 194 -9.14 2.43 3.52
N THR A 195 -9.23 3.57 2.84
CA THR A 195 -8.72 3.73 1.46
C THR A 195 -7.23 3.40 1.37
N ASP A 196 -6.41 3.99 2.25
CA ASP A 196 -4.96 3.79 2.27
C ASP A 196 -4.58 2.33 2.58
N ILE A 197 -5.21 1.71 3.60
CA ILE A 197 -4.99 0.32 3.99
C ILE A 197 -5.38 -0.65 2.87
N ILE A 198 -6.56 -0.47 2.26
CA ILE A 198 -7.02 -1.32 1.16
C ILE A 198 -6.06 -1.21 -0.02
N ALA A 199 -5.67 0.01 -0.40
CA ALA A 199 -4.74 0.22 -1.51
C ALA A 199 -3.40 -0.49 -1.24
N PHE A 200 -2.86 -0.36 -0.02
CA PHE A 200 -1.58 -0.96 0.35
C PHE A 200 -1.65 -2.50 0.38
N ARG A 201 -2.65 -3.09 1.03
CA ARG A 201 -2.81 -4.56 1.07
C ARG A 201 -3.16 -5.15 -0.30
N ILE A 202 -3.90 -4.47 -1.17
CA ILE A 202 -4.12 -4.89 -2.57
C ILE A 202 -2.79 -4.92 -3.35
N ILE A 203 -2.00 -3.83 -3.32
CA ILE A 203 -0.73 -3.75 -4.05
C ILE A 203 0.27 -4.80 -3.55
N THR A 204 0.44 -4.91 -2.23
CA THR A 204 1.36 -5.89 -1.64
C THR A 204 0.90 -7.32 -1.91
N SER A 205 -0.37 -7.65 -1.71
CA SER A 205 -0.97 -8.96 -2.04
C SER A 205 -0.73 -9.35 -3.50
N ALA A 206 -0.97 -8.44 -4.44
CA ALA A 206 -0.78 -8.71 -5.86
C ALA A 206 0.69 -8.89 -6.24
N LEU A 207 1.61 -8.08 -5.71
CA LEU A 207 2.96 -7.96 -6.30
C LEU A 207 4.10 -8.60 -5.51
N ILE A 208 4.08 -8.59 -4.17
CA ILE A 208 5.27 -8.95 -3.36
C ILE A 208 5.02 -9.81 -2.13
N ALA A 209 3.80 -9.83 -1.58
CA ALA A 209 3.44 -10.54 -0.37
C ALA A 209 3.70 -12.05 -0.44
N GLU A 210 4.02 -12.65 0.70
CA GLU A 210 3.91 -14.09 0.90
C GLU A 210 2.42 -14.51 1.07
N PRO A 211 2.09 -15.81 0.99
CA PRO A 211 0.68 -16.23 0.92
C PRO A 211 -0.19 -15.85 2.13
N SER A 212 0.36 -15.80 3.34
CA SER A 212 -0.35 -15.31 4.53
C SER A 212 -0.84 -13.87 4.35
N HIS A 213 0.05 -12.99 3.88
CA HIS A 213 -0.20 -11.56 3.65
C HIS A 213 -1.09 -11.27 2.42
N MET A 214 -1.70 -12.27 1.77
CA MET A 214 -2.62 -12.08 0.62
C MET A 214 -4.05 -11.76 1.08
N THR A 215 -4.22 -10.71 1.89
CA THR A 215 -5.49 -10.32 2.58
C THR A 215 -6.28 -9.24 1.84
N GLY A 216 -5.82 -8.78 0.67
CA GLY A 216 -6.33 -7.56 0.05
C GLY A 216 -7.81 -7.54 -0.33
N LEU A 217 -8.42 -8.67 -0.73
CA LEU A 217 -9.86 -8.73 -1.06
C LEU A 217 -10.72 -8.93 0.18
N SER A 218 -10.32 -9.80 1.10
CA SER A 218 -11.02 -10.00 2.38
C SER A 218 -11.05 -8.70 3.18
N LEU A 219 -9.93 -7.99 3.27
CA LEU A 219 -9.84 -6.67 3.90
C LEU A 219 -10.65 -5.61 3.15
N LYS A 220 -10.55 -5.53 1.82
CA LYS A 220 -11.38 -4.64 0.98
C LYS A 220 -12.87 -4.81 1.26
N ARG A 221 -13.36 -6.05 1.36
CA ARG A 221 -14.78 -6.33 1.61
C ARG A 221 -15.19 -6.01 3.06
N ALA A 222 -14.36 -6.35 4.04
CA ALA A 222 -14.61 -6.02 5.44
C ALA A 222 -14.64 -4.51 5.71
N LEU A 223 -13.85 -3.72 4.97
CA LEU A 223 -13.74 -2.27 5.15
C LEU A 223 -14.64 -1.42 4.21
N ALA A 224 -15.22 -1.99 3.15
CA ALA A 224 -16.04 -1.27 2.17
C ALA A 224 -17.37 -0.69 2.74
N GLY A 225 -17.84 -1.19 3.88
CA GLY A 225 -18.87 -0.52 4.70
C GLY A 225 -20.32 -0.51 4.21
N THR A 226 -20.59 -0.76 2.91
CA THR A 226 -21.95 -0.66 2.33
C THR A 226 -22.65 -2.00 2.08
N GLU A 227 -21.91 -3.09 1.93
CA GLU A 227 -22.46 -4.44 1.74
C GLU A 227 -21.67 -5.46 2.57
N GLN A 228 -22.37 -6.38 3.25
CA GLN A 228 -21.74 -7.53 3.92
C GLN A 228 -21.35 -8.62 2.90
N ILE A 229 -20.49 -8.27 1.94
CA ILE A 229 -19.89 -9.24 1.02
C ILE A 229 -18.97 -10.13 1.86
N ALA A 230 -19.31 -11.41 1.97
CA ALA A 230 -18.48 -12.37 2.70
C ALA A 230 -17.02 -12.34 2.18
N PRO A 231 -16.02 -12.42 3.08
CA PRO A 231 -14.63 -12.52 2.65
C PRO A 231 -14.45 -13.79 1.79
N PRO A 232 -13.64 -13.73 0.72
CA PRO A 232 -13.34 -14.90 -0.08
C PRO A 232 -12.68 -15.98 0.81
N PRO A 233 -12.91 -17.28 0.55
CA PRO A 233 -12.19 -18.33 1.25
C PRO A 233 -10.67 -18.18 1.02
N ALA A 234 -9.88 -18.17 2.10
CA ALA A 234 -8.43 -17.90 2.08
C ALA A 234 -7.66 -18.61 0.94
N LYS A 235 -7.96 -19.88 0.67
CA LYS A 235 -7.36 -20.66 -0.44
C LYS A 235 -7.61 -20.05 -1.82
N MET A 236 -8.81 -19.51 -2.03
CA MET A 236 -9.23 -18.92 -3.30
C MET A 236 -8.66 -17.51 -3.45
N GLU A 237 -8.62 -16.71 -2.36
CA GLU A 237 -7.98 -15.40 -2.35
C GLU A 237 -6.47 -15.50 -2.66
N MET A 238 -5.75 -16.38 -1.96
CA MET A 238 -4.35 -16.68 -2.24
C MET A 238 -4.11 -17.19 -3.67
N ALA A 239 -5.04 -17.96 -4.24
CA ALA A 239 -4.91 -18.44 -5.61
C ALA A 239 -5.09 -17.29 -6.62
N ALA A 240 -6.13 -16.47 -6.45
CA ALA A 240 -6.41 -15.33 -7.32
C ALA A 240 -5.26 -14.30 -7.31
N PHE A 241 -4.70 -13.95 -6.14
CA PHE A 241 -3.55 -13.04 -6.07
C PHE A 241 -2.29 -13.62 -6.73
N ARG A 242 -2.01 -14.94 -6.60
CA ARG A 242 -0.90 -15.58 -7.34
C ARG A 242 -1.13 -15.54 -8.85
N THR A 243 -2.33 -15.88 -9.32
CA THR A 243 -2.67 -15.83 -10.75
C THR A 243 -2.52 -14.42 -11.32
N VAL A 244 -2.98 -13.39 -10.60
CA VAL A 244 -2.78 -11.99 -10.98
C VAL A 244 -1.28 -11.61 -11.01
N ARG A 245 -0.49 -12.02 -10.01
CA ARG A 245 0.96 -11.81 -9.99
C ARG A 245 1.65 -12.41 -11.21
N GLU A 246 1.25 -13.61 -11.59
CA GLU A 246 1.77 -14.31 -12.77
C GLU A 246 1.35 -13.62 -14.07
N MET A 247 0.08 -13.20 -14.20
CA MET A 247 -0.41 -12.45 -15.35
C MET A 247 0.35 -11.12 -15.53
N ILE A 248 0.52 -10.35 -14.45
CA ILE A 248 1.29 -9.09 -14.46
C ILE A 248 2.75 -9.37 -14.82
N GLY A 249 3.38 -10.39 -14.20
CA GLY A 249 4.77 -10.76 -14.48
C GLY A 249 5.00 -11.27 -15.90
N GLN A 250 4.01 -11.89 -16.53
CA GLN A 250 4.04 -12.29 -17.95
C GLN A 250 3.86 -11.08 -18.87
N ARG A 251 2.83 -10.25 -18.62
CA ARG A 251 2.55 -9.07 -19.45
C ARG A 251 3.67 -8.03 -19.38
N ALA A 252 4.23 -7.78 -18.19
CA ALA A 252 5.37 -6.88 -18.00
C ALA A 252 6.58 -7.36 -18.81
N LYS A 253 6.83 -8.67 -18.89
CA LYS A 253 7.90 -9.24 -19.74
C LYS A 253 7.60 -9.14 -21.24
N SER A 254 6.35 -9.33 -21.67
CA SER A 254 6.01 -9.25 -23.11
C SER A 254 6.04 -7.83 -23.67
N ILE A 255 5.92 -6.80 -22.82
CA ILE A 255 6.06 -5.38 -23.20
C ILE A 255 7.42 -4.77 -22.83
N ALA A 256 8.30 -5.53 -22.17
CA ALA A 256 9.57 -5.02 -21.69
C ALA A 256 10.60 -4.84 -22.83
N THR A 257 11.30 -3.71 -22.77
CA THR A 257 12.42 -3.38 -23.65
C THR A 257 13.75 -4.01 -23.21
N ALA A 258 13.79 -4.61 -22.01
CA ALA A 258 14.96 -5.26 -21.42
C ALA A 258 14.58 -6.57 -20.70
N VAL A 259 15.59 -7.39 -20.37
CA VAL A 259 15.41 -8.72 -19.73
C VAL A 259 14.70 -8.64 -18.36
N THR A 260 14.81 -7.52 -17.67
CA THR A 260 14.07 -7.23 -16.43
C THR A 260 13.14 -6.04 -16.67
N PRO A 261 11.81 -6.19 -16.52
CA PRO A 261 10.86 -5.09 -16.67
C PRO A 261 11.10 -3.97 -15.65
N THR A 262 11.00 -2.73 -16.10
CA THR A 262 11.01 -1.53 -15.27
C THR A 262 9.69 -1.36 -14.51
N ASN A 263 9.68 -0.49 -13.49
CA ASN A 263 8.47 -0.12 -12.76
C ASN A 263 7.36 0.42 -13.69
N ARG A 264 7.75 1.14 -14.76
CA ARG A 264 6.80 1.69 -15.75
C ARG A 264 6.17 0.59 -16.61
N GLU A 265 6.95 -0.42 -17.01
CA GLU A 265 6.44 -1.61 -17.71
C GLU A 265 5.58 -2.50 -16.79
N LEU A 266 5.90 -2.58 -15.49
CA LEU A 266 5.06 -3.25 -14.49
C LEU A 266 3.68 -2.57 -14.33
N ILE A 267 3.65 -1.25 -14.21
CA ILE A 267 2.40 -0.48 -14.07
C ILE A 267 1.60 -0.51 -15.38
N ARG A 268 2.25 -0.36 -16.53
CA ARG A 268 1.61 -0.51 -17.84
C ARG A 268 0.98 -1.90 -18.00
N ALA A 269 1.64 -2.96 -17.54
CA ALA A 269 1.07 -4.30 -17.57
C ALA A 269 -0.22 -4.44 -16.74
N ILE A 270 -0.29 -3.79 -15.57
CA ILE A 270 -1.48 -3.76 -14.71
C ILE A 270 -2.63 -3.03 -15.43
N THR A 271 -2.35 -1.83 -15.96
CA THR A 271 -3.37 -1.03 -16.66
C THR A 271 -3.85 -1.70 -17.95
N GLU A 272 -2.99 -2.38 -18.71
CA GLU A 272 -3.41 -3.19 -19.86
C GLU A 272 -4.31 -4.36 -19.46
N LEU A 273 -3.94 -5.13 -18.43
CA LEU A 273 -4.73 -6.27 -17.95
C LEU A 273 -6.09 -5.84 -17.38
N ARG A 274 -6.17 -4.70 -16.68
CA ARG A 274 -7.45 -4.07 -16.29
C ARG A 274 -8.31 -3.77 -17.51
N ASN A 275 -7.74 -3.12 -18.53
CA ASN A 275 -8.49 -2.76 -19.72
C ASN A 275 -9.01 -4.00 -20.48
N GLU A 276 -8.28 -5.10 -20.47
CA GLU A 276 -8.78 -6.37 -21.03
C GLU A 276 -10.02 -6.85 -20.27
N VAL A 277 -10.02 -6.85 -18.93
CA VAL A 277 -11.20 -7.14 -18.11
C VAL A 277 -12.37 -6.20 -18.42
N ASP A 278 -12.12 -4.88 -18.51
CA ASP A 278 -13.15 -3.87 -18.79
C ASP A 278 -13.74 -3.98 -20.22
N HIS A 279 -13.03 -4.58 -21.18
CA HIS A 279 -13.48 -4.74 -22.59
C HIS A 279 -13.99 -6.15 -22.95
N THR A 280 -13.66 -7.20 -22.18
CA THR A 280 -14.09 -8.58 -22.50
C THR A 280 -15.45 -8.96 -21.91
N THR A 281 -16.44 -9.20 -22.78
CA THR A 281 -17.61 -10.04 -22.44
C THR A 281 -17.24 -11.53 -22.29
N ALA A 282 -16.05 -11.92 -22.76
CA ALA A 282 -15.46 -13.22 -22.47
C ALA A 282 -15.04 -13.30 -21.00
N ARG A 283 -15.69 -14.19 -20.24
CA ARG A 283 -15.36 -14.47 -18.84
C ARG A 283 -13.86 -14.75 -18.65
N THR A 284 -13.14 -13.86 -17.98
CA THR A 284 -12.01 -14.30 -17.14
C THR A 284 -12.58 -15.31 -16.15
N GLY A 285 -12.00 -16.52 -16.08
CA GLY A 285 -12.65 -17.68 -15.46
C GLY A 285 -12.97 -17.56 -13.97
N ASP A 286 -12.40 -16.57 -13.29
CA ASP A 286 -12.63 -16.24 -11.89
C ASP A 286 -12.94 -14.72 -11.77
N PRO A 287 -14.08 -14.32 -11.18
CA PRO A 287 -14.40 -12.90 -10.96
C PRO A 287 -13.47 -12.20 -9.95
N MET A 288 -12.76 -12.92 -9.08
CA MET A 288 -11.78 -12.33 -8.17
C MET A 288 -10.54 -11.81 -8.90
N ILE A 289 -10.15 -12.42 -10.02
CA ILE A 289 -9.05 -11.91 -10.87
C ILE A 289 -9.43 -10.53 -11.42
N ALA A 290 -10.67 -10.37 -11.88
CA ALA A 290 -11.22 -9.09 -12.32
C ALA A 290 -11.28 -8.07 -11.17
N GLU A 291 -11.81 -8.45 -10.00
CA GLU A 291 -11.87 -7.58 -8.82
C GLU A 291 -10.48 -7.09 -8.37
N ILE A 292 -9.48 -7.97 -8.36
CA ILE A 292 -8.10 -7.61 -7.99
C ILE A 292 -7.49 -6.66 -9.03
N LEU A 293 -7.61 -6.93 -10.33
CA LEU A 293 -7.01 -6.08 -11.38
C LEU A 293 -7.59 -4.65 -11.36
N ILE A 294 -8.91 -4.52 -11.16
CA ILE A 294 -9.57 -3.22 -11.02
C ILE A 294 -9.14 -2.53 -9.72
N ALA A 295 -9.12 -3.25 -8.59
CA ALA A 295 -8.69 -2.69 -7.31
C ALA A 295 -7.21 -2.27 -7.31
N LEU A 296 -6.34 -3.01 -8.01
CA LEU A 296 -4.90 -2.76 -8.08
C LEU A 296 -4.57 -1.52 -8.91
N ASP A 297 -5.17 -1.37 -10.08
CA ASP A 297 -4.99 -0.18 -10.92
C ASP A 297 -5.52 1.08 -10.21
N ASN A 298 -6.67 0.98 -9.53
CA ASN A 298 -7.22 2.05 -8.70
C ASN A 298 -6.33 2.38 -7.48
N ALA A 299 -5.70 1.37 -6.85
CA ALA A 299 -4.77 1.57 -5.73
C ALA A 299 -3.48 2.30 -6.18
N ILE A 300 -3.02 2.04 -7.41
CA ILE A 300 -1.89 2.76 -8.02
C ILE A 300 -2.28 4.19 -8.37
N ALA A 301 -3.48 4.41 -8.91
CA ALA A 301 -4.03 5.75 -9.15
C ALA A 301 -4.17 6.56 -7.85
N HIS A 302 -4.52 5.91 -6.74
CA HIS A 302 -4.62 6.52 -5.41
C HIS A 302 -3.26 7.00 -4.88
N PHE A 303 -2.26 6.11 -4.82
CA PHE A 303 -0.95 6.44 -4.25
C PHE A 303 -0.04 7.25 -5.18
N SER A 304 -0.18 7.13 -6.51
CA SER A 304 0.68 7.81 -7.48
C SER A 304 -0.09 8.23 -8.75
N PRO A 305 -1.04 9.19 -8.61
CA PRO A 305 -1.93 9.60 -9.70
C PRO A 305 -1.18 10.12 -10.93
N GLY A 306 -0.07 10.86 -10.74
CA GLY A 306 0.75 11.35 -11.85
C GLY A 306 1.45 10.24 -12.64
N LEU A 307 1.88 9.17 -11.96
CA LEU A 307 2.50 8.01 -12.60
C LEU A 307 1.45 7.17 -13.35
N HIS A 308 0.28 6.93 -12.73
CA HIS A 308 -0.87 6.27 -13.36
C HIS A 308 -1.31 7.01 -14.63
N GLN A 309 -1.54 8.32 -14.55
CA GLN A 309 -1.86 9.15 -15.72
C GLN A 309 -0.79 9.07 -16.81
N SER A 310 0.51 9.12 -16.46
CA SER A 310 1.64 9.03 -17.40
C SER A 310 1.80 7.68 -18.12
N VAL A 311 1.02 6.67 -17.70
CA VAL A 311 0.92 5.34 -18.30
C VAL A 311 -0.37 5.22 -19.11
N ALA A 312 -1.50 5.69 -18.57
CA ALA A 312 -2.78 5.70 -19.27
C ALA A 312 -2.72 6.48 -20.61
N THR A 313 -2.11 7.67 -20.63
CA THR A 313 -2.04 8.51 -21.84
C THR A 313 -1.11 7.98 -22.93
N ILE A 314 -0.27 6.97 -22.64
CA ILE A 314 0.55 6.28 -23.66
C ILE A 314 -0.35 5.49 -24.62
N ARG A 315 -1.55 5.07 -24.18
CA ARG A 315 -2.49 4.29 -25.00
C ARG A 315 -3.28 5.13 -26.01
N GLU A 316 -3.28 6.45 -25.86
CA GLU A 316 -4.04 7.38 -26.70
C GLU A 316 -3.24 7.94 -27.89
N ASN A 317 -1.97 7.53 -28.05
CA ASN A 317 -1.04 7.98 -29.10
C ASN A 317 -0.36 6.80 -29.81
#